data_AF-A0A550BXB4-F1
#
_entry.id   AF-A0A550BXB4-F1
#
_cell.length_a   1.000
_cell.length_b   1.000
_cell.length_c   1.000
_cell.angle_alpha   90.00
_cell.angle_beta   90.00
_cell.angle_gamma   90.00
#
_symmetry.space_group_name_H-M   'P 1'
#
loop_
_entity.id
_entity.type
_entity.pdbx_description
1 polymer ?
#
loop_
_entity_poly.entity_id
_entity_poly.type
_entity_poly.pdbx_seq_one_letter_code
_entity_poly.pdbx_strand_id
1 'polypeptide(L)'
;MSRISSFVEIYFPGVAQRFQKGIALIDERYGVKAMYGLFFNFCLNVSRPGQVDRLHCLPHADYKNLALAVCVVFVYGEFNHKEKCWLVMWEAGIILQIPPGVFVAYPSALFYHFNFDISNLEVCVTDGADFPTPQNSRRLDGGASGRGSCVWFNQASMWQTAEIGVDTIKQAISQGLDATCDNQAFLDSLVFAKIMGDKGQPQPTL
;
A
#
# COMPACT_ATOMS: atom_id res chain seq x y z
N MET A 1 13.40 -10.70 -12.73
CA MET A 1 12.49 -10.45 -11.60
C MET A 1 12.23 -8.95 -11.49
N SER A 2 10.99 -8.50 -11.29
CA SER A 2 10.73 -7.07 -11.10
C SER A 2 11.19 -6.63 -9.70
N ARG A 3 11.68 -5.39 -9.55
CA ARG A 3 12.12 -4.86 -8.24
C ARG A 3 11.00 -4.87 -7.18
N ILE A 4 9.75 -4.73 -7.63
CA ILE A 4 8.55 -4.80 -6.79
C ILE A 4 8.33 -6.21 -6.26
N SER A 5 8.44 -7.24 -7.11
CA SER A 5 8.31 -8.63 -6.67
C SER A 5 9.35 -8.97 -5.61
N SER A 6 10.61 -8.60 -5.86
CA SER A 6 11.70 -8.85 -4.91
C SER A 6 11.49 -8.15 -3.57
N PHE A 7 10.91 -6.94 -3.56
CA PHE A 7 10.54 -6.26 -2.31
C PHE A 7 9.56 -7.10 -1.48
N VAL A 8 8.50 -7.65 -2.10
CA VAL A 8 7.52 -8.49 -1.39
C VAL A 8 8.13 -9.83 -0.99
N GLU A 9 8.94 -10.44 -1.85
CA GLU A 9 9.61 -11.72 -1.58
C GLU A 9 10.56 -11.64 -0.38
N ILE A 10 11.26 -10.52 -0.23
CA ILE A 10 12.22 -10.31 0.87
C ILE A 10 11.50 -9.98 2.17
N TYR A 11 10.59 -9.00 2.15
CA TYR A 11 10.00 -8.45 3.38
C TYR A 11 8.70 -9.15 3.80
N PHE A 12 8.02 -9.84 2.88
CA PHE A 12 6.74 -10.52 3.12
C PHE A 12 6.70 -11.89 2.43
N PRO A 13 7.63 -12.82 2.73
CA PRO A 13 7.80 -14.07 1.99
C PRO A 13 6.53 -14.94 1.96
N GLY A 14 5.75 -14.97 3.04
CA GLY A 14 4.47 -15.71 3.05
C GLY A 14 3.40 -15.08 2.15
N VAL A 15 3.37 -13.74 2.05
CA VAL A 15 2.49 -13.05 1.08
C VAL A 15 2.95 -13.33 -0.34
N ALA A 16 4.26 -13.29 -0.60
CA ALA A 16 4.82 -13.63 -1.90
C ALA A 16 4.47 -15.06 -2.33
N GLN A 17 4.58 -16.03 -1.42
CA GLN A 17 4.21 -17.42 -1.67
C GLN A 17 2.71 -17.55 -2.01
N ARG A 18 1.83 -16.85 -1.28
CA ARG A 18 0.40 -16.82 -1.61
C ARG A 18 0.16 -16.24 -3.00
N PHE A 19 0.83 -15.15 -3.35
CA PHE A 19 0.72 -14.55 -4.68
C PHE A 19 1.19 -15.51 -5.78
N GLN A 20 2.33 -16.16 -5.60
CA GLN A 20 2.85 -17.15 -6.56
C GLN A 20 1.88 -18.32 -6.76
N LYS A 21 1.33 -18.87 -5.66
CA LYS A 21 0.32 -19.93 -5.72
C LYS A 21 -0.94 -19.48 -6.47
N GLY A 22 -1.48 -18.29 -6.14
CA GLY A 22 -2.66 -17.74 -6.80
C GLY A 22 -2.43 -17.50 -8.30
N ILE A 23 -1.26 -16.96 -8.67
CA ILE A 23 -0.88 -16.75 -10.07
C ILE A 23 -0.84 -18.08 -10.84
N ALA A 24 -0.24 -19.12 -10.25
CA ALA A 24 -0.18 -20.45 -10.88
C ALA A 24 -1.59 -21.04 -11.10
N LEU A 25 -2.48 -20.93 -10.11
CA LEU A 25 -3.87 -21.40 -10.22
C LEU A 25 -4.66 -20.65 -11.32
N ILE A 26 -4.52 -19.32 -11.35
CA ILE A 26 -5.19 -18.47 -12.35
C ILE A 26 -4.67 -18.77 -13.77
N ASP A 27 -3.36 -18.98 -13.90
CA ASP A 27 -2.74 -19.33 -15.17
C ASP A 27 -3.16 -20.72 -15.65
N GLU A 28 -3.12 -21.73 -14.77
CA GLU A 28 -3.55 -23.09 -15.11
C GLU A 28 -4.99 -23.13 -15.58
N ARG A 29 -5.88 -22.39 -14.92
CA ARG A 29 -7.31 -22.42 -15.23
C ARG A 29 -7.69 -21.54 -16.42
N TYR A 30 -7.14 -20.33 -16.51
CA TYR A 30 -7.61 -19.32 -17.47
C TYR A 30 -6.56 -18.90 -18.50
N GLY A 31 -5.31 -19.35 -18.36
CA GLY A 31 -4.18 -18.88 -19.18
C GLY A 31 -3.81 -17.42 -18.95
N VAL A 32 -4.24 -16.82 -17.83
CA VAL A 32 -4.08 -15.39 -17.55
C VAL A 32 -2.80 -15.16 -16.74
N LYS A 33 -1.88 -14.36 -17.28
CA LYS A 33 -0.57 -14.09 -16.67
C LYS A 33 -0.57 -12.79 -15.85
N ALA A 34 0.17 -12.78 -14.74
CA ALA A 34 0.41 -11.57 -13.97
C ALA A 34 1.45 -10.69 -14.69
N MET A 35 1.00 -9.57 -15.25
CA MET A 35 1.83 -8.69 -16.09
C MET A 35 2.82 -7.84 -15.28
N TYR A 36 2.63 -7.72 -13.97
CA TYR A 36 3.41 -6.82 -13.11
C TYR A 36 4.20 -7.57 -12.03
N GLY A 37 4.69 -8.77 -12.36
CA GLY A 37 5.39 -9.63 -11.42
C GLY A 37 4.42 -10.40 -10.54
N LEU A 38 4.39 -10.12 -9.24
CA LEU A 38 3.45 -10.77 -8.31
C LEU A 38 2.02 -10.18 -8.33
N PHE A 39 1.73 -9.30 -9.28
CA PHE A 39 0.52 -8.48 -9.29
C PHE A 39 -0.21 -8.54 -10.64
N PHE A 40 -1.54 -8.69 -10.59
CA PHE A 40 -2.40 -8.52 -11.78
C PHE A 40 -2.86 -7.08 -11.95
N ASN A 41 -2.97 -6.30 -10.87
CA ASN A 41 -3.43 -4.93 -10.94
C ASN A 41 -2.30 -3.93 -10.72
N PHE A 42 -2.31 -2.89 -11.55
CA PHE A 42 -1.40 -1.77 -11.51
C PHE A 42 -2.18 -0.48 -11.75
N CYS A 43 -1.97 0.51 -10.89
CA CYS A 43 -2.54 1.84 -11.05
C CYS A 43 -1.40 2.86 -11.16
N LEU A 44 -1.52 3.74 -12.15
CA LEU A 44 -0.61 4.86 -12.33
C LEU A 44 -1.36 6.16 -12.04
N ASN A 45 -1.00 6.79 -10.92
CA ASN A 45 -1.50 8.10 -10.56
C ASN A 45 -0.47 9.14 -11.03
N VAL A 46 -0.80 9.89 -12.09
CA VAL A 46 0.04 10.99 -12.64
C VAL A 46 -0.58 12.37 -12.41
N SER A 47 0.23 13.31 -11.91
CA SER A 47 -0.09 14.75 -11.95
C SER A 47 0.08 15.27 -13.37
N ARG A 48 -0.88 16.06 -13.85
CA ARG A 48 -0.82 16.71 -15.17
C ARG A 48 -0.69 18.22 -14.97
N PRO A 49 0.48 18.82 -15.21
CA PRO A 49 0.67 20.26 -15.05
C PRO A 49 -0.41 21.05 -15.81
N GLY A 50 -1.08 21.99 -15.13
CA GLY A 50 -2.14 22.80 -15.72
C GLY A 50 -3.52 22.15 -15.76
N GLN A 51 -3.68 20.93 -15.24
CA GLN A 51 -4.99 20.29 -15.03
C GLN A 51 -5.12 19.70 -13.63
N VAL A 52 -4.13 18.92 -13.22
CA VAL A 52 -4.04 18.25 -11.92
C VAL A 52 -2.61 18.42 -11.44
N ASP A 53 -2.36 19.53 -10.76
CA ASP A 53 -1.01 19.88 -10.32
C ASP A 53 -0.46 18.89 -9.29
N ARG A 54 -1.36 18.16 -8.60
CA ARG A 54 -0.97 17.16 -7.61
C ARG A 54 -2.06 16.11 -7.41
N LEU A 55 -1.62 14.88 -7.13
CA LEU A 55 -2.51 13.80 -6.74
C LEU A 55 -2.55 13.63 -5.23
N HIS A 56 -3.77 13.72 -4.72
CA HIS A 56 -4.07 13.61 -3.30
C HIS A 56 -5.23 12.64 -3.14
N CYS A 57 -5.06 11.62 -2.30
CA CYS A 57 -6.12 10.67 -2.00
C CYS A 57 -6.91 11.10 -0.77
N LEU A 58 -8.24 11.05 -0.86
CA LEU A 58 -9.14 11.26 0.27
C LEU A 58 -9.18 9.99 1.16
N PRO A 59 -9.63 10.10 2.42
CA PRO A 59 -9.79 8.95 3.31
C PRO A 59 -10.59 7.81 2.66
N HIS A 60 -9.95 6.66 2.49
CA HIS A 60 -10.57 5.43 1.98
C HIS A 60 -9.80 4.19 2.45
N ALA A 61 -10.42 3.03 2.32
CA ALA A 61 -9.74 1.74 2.32
C ALA A 61 -9.96 1.09 0.96
N ASP A 62 -8.96 0.35 0.46
CA ASP A 62 -9.12 -0.44 -0.77
C ASP A 62 -9.84 -1.75 -0.46
N TYR A 63 -11.08 -1.68 0.00
CA TYR A 63 -11.84 -2.83 0.52
C TYR A 63 -12.04 -3.99 -0.49
N LYS A 64 -11.73 -3.77 -1.77
CA LYS A 64 -11.76 -4.80 -2.82
C LYS A 64 -10.43 -5.55 -2.98
N ASN A 65 -9.36 -5.07 -2.36
CA ASN A 65 -8.06 -5.72 -2.38
C ASN A 65 -8.03 -6.87 -1.35
N LEU A 66 -7.06 -7.77 -1.50
CA LEU A 66 -6.83 -8.80 -0.50
C LEU A 66 -6.50 -8.19 0.87
N ALA A 67 -7.31 -8.54 1.87
CA ALA A 67 -7.17 -8.08 3.25
C ALA A 67 -5.86 -8.56 3.90
N LEU A 68 -5.61 -9.87 3.85
CA LEU A 68 -4.40 -10.50 4.39
C LEU A 68 -3.29 -10.56 3.32
N ALA A 69 -2.91 -9.39 2.81
CA ALA A 69 -1.86 -9.20 1.82
C ALA A 69 -1.31 -7.75 1.88
N VAL A 70 -0.41 -7.40 0.95
CA VAL A 70 0.12 -6.04 0.82
C VAL A 70 -0.16 -5.45 -0.56
N CYS A 71 -0.42 -4.15 -0.59
CA CYS A 71 -0.27 -3.32 -1.77
C CYS A 71 1.06 -2.59 -1.68
N VAL A 72 1.71 -2.39 -2.83
CA VAL A 72 3.00 -1.69 -2.89
C VAL A 72 2.80 -0.38 -3.62
N VAL A 73 3.18 0.72 -3.00
CA VAL A 73 3.17 2.06 -3.60
C VAL A 73 4.61 2.48 -3.85
N PHE A 74 4.88 2.97 -5.05
CA PHE A 74 6.08 3.72 -5.39
C PHE A 74 5.72 5.18 -5.59
N VAL A 75 6.36 6.07 -4.84
CA VAL A 75 6.13 7.51 -4.96
C VAL A 75 7.19 8.13 -5.87
N TYR A 76 6.78 9.00 -6.79
CA TYR A 76 7.67 9.69 -7.71
C TYR A 76 7.26 11.15 -7.93
N GLY A 77 8.10 11.87 -8.67
CA GLY A 77 7.87 13.27 -9.03
C GLY A 77 8.68 14.23 -8.18
N GLU A 78 8.54 15.50 -8.51
CA GLU A 78 9.22 16.60 -7.82
C GLU A 78 8.22 17.22 -6.85
N PHE A 79 8.46 17.11 -5.54
CA PHE A 79 7.64 17.76 -4.52
C PHE A 79 8.38 17.80 -3.19
N ASN A 80 8.02 18.74 -2.30
CA ASN A 80 8.58 18.77 -0.96
C ASN A 80 7.93 17.72 -0.05
N HIS A 81 8.50 16.52 -0.04
CA HIS A 81 8.01 15.41 0.80
C HIS A 81 8.17 15.65 2.31
N LYS A 82 8.91 16.67 2.75
CA LYS A 82 8.95 17.09 4.17
C LYS A 82 7.72 17.85 4.61
N GLU A 83 6.89 18.26 3.67
CA GLU A 83 5.73 19.08 3.97
C GLU A 83 4.45 18.51 3.38
N LYS A 84 4.55 17.65 2.36
CA LYS A 84 3.42 17.29 1.52
C LYS A 84 3.30 15.78 1.31
N CYS A 85 2.07 15.36 1.07
CA CYS A 85 1.72 13.99 0.66
C CYS A 85 2.21 12.90 1.62
N TRP A 86 2.20 13.17 2.93
CA TRP A 86 2.40 12.14 3.93
C TRP A 86 1.25 11.14 3.84
N LEU A 87 1.53 9.87 4.13
CA LEU A 87 0.53 8.81 4.10
C LEU A 87 0.04 8.55 5.52
N VAL A 88 -1.23 8.83 5.77
CA VAL A 88 -1.87 8.50 7.04
C VAL A 88 -2.33 7.05 6.97
N MET A 89 -2.09 6.29 8.04
CA MET A 89 -2.75 5.00 8.31
C MET A 89 -3.54 5.16 9.61
N TRP A 90 -4.86 5.30 9.46
CA TRP A 90 -5.71 5.78 10.53
C TRP A 90 -5.77 4.82 11.73
N GLU A 91 -6.14 3.55 11.51
CA GLU A 91 -6.28 2.58 12.60
C GLU A 91 -4.93 2.18 13.21
N ALA A 92 -3.83 2.37 12.46
CA ALA A 92 -2.48 2.19 12.99
C ALA A 92 -1.99 3.41 13.79
N GLY A 93 -2.68 4.55 13.73
CA GLY A 93 -2.30 5.77 14.43
C GLY A 93 -0.98 6.37 13.95
N ILE A 94 -0.57 6.10 12.71
CA ILE A 94 0.72 6.55 12.15
C ILE A 94 0.53 7.48 10.95
N ILE A 95 1.46 8.42 10.82
CA ILE A 95 1.61 9.26 9.63
C ILE A 95 3.03 9.04 9.11
N LEU A 96 3.13 8.58 7.86
CA LEU A 96 4.38 8.24 7.22
C LEU A 96 4.78 9.33 6.23
N GLN A 97 5.95 9.92 6.45
CA GLN A 97 6.59 10.75 5.45
C GLN A 97 7.16 9.84 4.33
N ILE A 98 6.76 10.07 3.07
CA ILE A 98 7.22 9.24 1.94
C ILE A 98 7.92 10.11 0.88
N PRO A 99 9.26 10.07 0.80
CA PRO A 99 10.02 10.73 -0.25
C PRO A 99 9.76 10.17 -1.67
N PRO A 100 10.04 10.95 -2.73
CA PRO A 100 10.16 10.42 -4.08
C PRO A 100 11.24 9.31 -4.14
N GLY A 101 10.99 8.26 -4.91
CA GLY A 101 11.88 7.11 -5.04
C GLY A 101 11.69 6.01 -4.00
N VAL A 102 10.73 6.16 -3.09
CA VAL A 102 10.49 5.19 -2.00
C VAL A 102 9.36 4.22 -2.33
N PHE A 103 9.59 2.95 -1.97
CA PHE A 103 8.57 1.91 -1.92
C PHE A 103 7.98 1.81 -0.52
N VAL A 104 6.66 1.74 -0.43
CA VAL A 104 5.94 1.48 0.80
C VAL A 104 4.95 0.35 0.56
N ALA A 105 4.98 -0.67 1.42
CA ALA A 105 3.98 -1.73 1.41
C ALA A 105 3.12 -1.69 2.67
N TYR A 106 1.82 -1.89 2.48
CA TYR A 106 0.85 -1.90 3.56
C TYR A 106 -0.41 -2.67 3.16
N PRO A 107 -1.18 -3.19 4.14
CA PRO A 107 -2.42 -3.89 3.85
C PRO A 107 -3.54 -2.88 3.59
N SER A 108 -3.63 -2.40 2.34
CA SER A 108 -4.48 -1.26 1.97
C SER A 108 -5.99 -1.50 2.11
N ALA A 109 -6.42 -2.77 2.20
CA ALA A 109 -7.79 -3.15 2.48
C ALA A 109 -8.16 -3.08 3.97
N LEU A 110 -7.17 -3.08 4.88
CA LEU A 110 -7.39 -3.12 6.33
C LEU A 110 -7.35 -1.73 6.97
N PHE A 111 -6.57 -0.81 6.41
CA PHE A 111 -6.39 0.52 6.97
C PHE A 111 -7.05 1.59 6.12
N TYR A 112 -7.82 2.47 6.77
CA TYR A 112 -8.13 3.76 6.18
C TYR A 112 -6.84 4.54 5.98
N HIS A 113 -6.64 4.98 4.75
CA HIS A 113 -5.44 5.69 4.37
C HIS A 113 -5.74 6.81 3.40
N PHE A 114 -4.92 7.85 3.49
CA PHE A 114 -5.07 9.07 2.71
C PHE A 114 -3.79 9.88 2.71
N ASN A 115 -3.73 10.87 1.84
CA ASN A 115 -2.64 11.82 1.86
C ASN A 115 -2.94 12.97 2.83
N PHE A 116 -1.90 13.47 3.47
CA PHE A 116 -1.97 14.58 4.41
C PHE A 116 -0.76 15.48 4.20
N ASP A 117 -0.98 16.80 4.17
CA ASP A 117 0.08 17.79 4.14
C ASP A 117 0.30 18.35 5.55
N ILE A 118 1.54 18.71 5.88
CA ILE A 118 1.83 19.40 7.14
C ILE A 118 1.05 20.72 7.27
N SER A 119 0.72 21.36 6.14
CA SER A 119 -0.11 22.57 6.11
C SER A 119 -1.58 22.32 6.48
N ASN A 120 -2.03 21.06 6.51
CA ASN A 120 -3.33 20.71 7.08
C ASN A 120 -3.30 20.81 8.61
N LEU A 121 -2.12 20.70 9.23
CA LEU A 121 -1.91 21.14 10.61
C LEU A 121 -1.72 22.66 10.61
N GLU A 122 -2.21 23.33 11.65
CA GLU A 122 -1.82 24.70 11.91
C GLU A 122 -0.39 24.75 12.46
N VAL A 123 0.60 24.54 11.59
CA VAL A 123 2.03 24.63 11.92
C VAL A 123 2.57 25.94 11.37
N CYS A 124 3.04 26.78 12.29
CA CYS A 124 3.65 28.07 12.05
C CYS A 124 5.18 27.94 12.09
N VAL A 125 5.88 28.52 11.12
CA VAL A 125 7.35 28.58 11.08
C VAL A 125 7.86 30.02 11.12
N THR A 126 8.99 30.25 11.77
CA THR A 126 9.74 31.52 11.78
C THR A 126 10.99 31.41 10.91
N ASP A 127 11.45 32.53 10.37
CA ASP A 127 12.77 32.59 9.76
C ASP A 127 13.82 32.85 10.86
N GLY A 128 14.92 32.08 10.88
CA GLY A 128 16.00 32.23 11.89
C GLY A 128 15.81 31.37 13.15
N ALA A 129 16.44 31.78 14.25
CA ALA A 129 16.43 31.04 15.53
C ALA A 129 15.37 31.55 16.52
N ASP A 130 14.55 32.53 16.12
CA ASP A 130 13.58 33.18 17.01
C ASP A 130 12.33 32.32 17.24
N PHE A 131 11.73 32.47 18.42
CA PHE A 131 10.49 31.79 18.78
C PHE A 131 9.30 32.25 17.90
N PRO A 132 8.34 31.35 17.60
CA PRO A 132 7.12 31.69 16.85
C PRO A 132 6.23 32.71 17.55
N THR A 133 5.91 33.78 16.82
CA THR A 133 4.93 34.81 17.14
C THR A 133 3.96 35.01 15.97
N PRO A 134 2.76 35.57 16.18
CA PRO A 134 1.85 35.88 15.08
C PRO A 134 2.42 36.82 14.01
N GLN A 135 3.43 37.63 14.35
CA GLN A 135 4.03 38.63 13.46
C GLN A 135 5.22 38.10 12.66
N ASN A 136 5.94 37.09 13.15
CA ASN A 136 7.10 36.49 12.48
C ASN A 136 6.82 35.08 11.94
N SER A 137 5.59 34.59 12.07
CA SER A 137 5.20 33.27 11.59
C SER A 137 4.36 33.35 10.33
N ARG A 138 4.63 32.45 9.38
CA ARG A 138 3.73 32.21 8.23
C ARG A 138 3.20 30.78 8.25
N ARG A 139 2.00 30.60 7.69
CA ARG A 139 1.50 29.26 7.35
C ARG A 139 2.36 28.70 6.22
N LEU A 140 2.60 27.39 6.23
CA LEU A 140 3.16 26.70 5.08
C LEU A 140 2.12 26.70 3.94
N ASP A 141 2.26 27.62 3.01
CA ASP A 141 1.48 27.69 1.78
C ASP A 141 1.95 26.62 0.77
N GLY A 142 0.97 25.88 0.25
CA GLY A 142 1.19 24.65 -0.50
C GLY A 142 1.56 24.86 -1.96
N GLY A 143 2.84 25.09 -2.22
CA GLY A 143 3.39 25.25 -3.57
C GLY A 143 3.94 23.98 -4.25
N ALA A 144 3.88 22.80 -3.63
CA ALA A 144 4.48 21.61 -4.23
C ALA A 144 3.49 20.89 -5.17
N SER A 145 3.68 21.11 -6.48
CA SER A 145 3.06 20.37 -7.59
C SER A 145 3.99 19.23 -8.02
N GLY A 146 3.47 18.16 -8.62
CA GLY A 146 4.29 17.14 -9.29
C GLY A 146 4.35 15.75 -8.64
N ARG A 147 3.73 15.52 -7.48
CA ARG A 147 3.67 14.17 -6.88
C ARG A 147 2.85 13.21 -7.74
N GLY A 148 3.45 12.08 -8.10
CA GLY A 148 2.81 10.92 -8.69
C GLY A 148 3.03 9.64 -7.87
N SER A 149 2.31 8.59 -8.22
CA SER A 149 2.59 7.26 -7.67
C SER A 149 2.19 6.12 -8.59
N CYS A 150 2.89 5.01 -8.43
CA CYS A 150 2.52 3.72 -9.01
C CYS A 150 2.05 2.80 -7.88
N VAL A 151 0.97 2.07 -8.08
CA VAL A 151 0.41 1.16 -7.07
C VAL A 151 0.25 -0.23 -7.68
N TRP A 152 0.81 -1.23 -7.01
CA TRP A 152 0.65 -2.65 -7.35
C TRP A 152 -0.22 -3.32 -6.30
N PHE A 153 -1.25 -4.01 -6.74
CA PHE A 153 -2.25 -4.62 -5.86
C PHE A 153 -2.93 -5.81 -6.53
N ASN A 154 -3.66 -6.57 -5.72
CA ASN A 154 -4.39 -7.75 -6.13
C ASN A 154 -5.79 -7.71 -5.53
N GLN A 155 -6.81 -7.81 -6.38
CA GLN A 155 -8.21 -7.84 -5.92
C GLN A 155 -8.58 -9.19 -5.30
N ALA A 156 -9.34 -9.14 -4.21
CA ALA A 156 -9.74 -10.32 -3.46
C ALA A 156 -10.58 -11.29 -4.28
N SER A 157 -11.46 -10.77 -5.14
CA SER A 157 -12.34 -11.58 -5.98
C SER A 157 -11.58 -12.52 -6.90
N MET A 158 -10.44 -12.10 -7.45
CA MET A 158 -9.61 -12.94 -8.33
C MET A 158 -8.92 -14.07 -7.56
N TRP A 159 -8.51 -13.81 -6.33
CA TRP A 159 -7.77 -14.78 -5.51
C TRP A 159 -8.69 -15.77 -4.83
N GLN A 160 -9.79 -15.29 -4.24
CA GLN A 160 -10.74 -16.14 -3.53
C GLN A 160 -11.34 -17.18 -4.47
N THR A 161 -11.75 -16.79 -5.67
CA THR A 161 -12.32 -17.74 -6.64
C THR A 161 -11.28 -18.74 -7.14
N ALA A 162 -10.03 -18.29 -7.35
CA ALA A 162 -8.92 -19.17 -7.72
C ALA A 162 -8.56 -20.17 -6.60
N GLU A 163 -8.52 -19.73 -5.35
CA GLU A 163 -8.22 -20.55 -4.17
C GLU A 163 -9.33 -21.59 -3.90
N ILE A 164 -10.59 -21.21 -4.08
CA ILE A 164 -11.75 -22.11 -3.93
C ILE A 164 -11.87 -23.06 -5.14
N GLY A 165 -11.36 -22.66 -6.29
CA GLY A 165 -11.53 -23.42 -7.52
C GLY A 165 -12.92 -23.24 -8.15
N VAL A 166 -13.46 -22.02 -8.17
CA VAL A 166 -14.67 -21.65 -8.95
C VAL A 166 -14.45 -20.40 -9.80
N ASP A 167 -15.39 -20.03 -10.67
CA ASP A 167 -15.27 -18.81 -11.50
C ASP A 167 -15.80 -17.56 -10.80
N THR A 168 -16.79 -17.73 -9.92
CA THR A 168 -17.41 -16.61 -9.21
C THR A 168 -17.77 -16.97 -7.78
N ILE A 169 -17.82 -15.96 -6.91
CA ILE A 169 -18.33 -16.10 -5.54
C ILE A 169 -19.78 -16.59 -5.53
N LYS A 170 -20.59 -16.15 -6.52
CA LYS A 170 -21.98 -16.62 -6.68
C LYS A 170 -22.04 -18.13 -6.94
N GLN A 171 -21.12 -18.65 -7.76
CA GLN A 171 -21.01 -20.08 -8.03
C GLN A 171 -20.63 -20.85 -6.77
N ALA A 172 -19.62 -20.39 -6.00
CA ALA A 172 -19.25 -21.01 -4.72
C ALA A 172 -20.45 -21.14 -3.78
N ILE A 173 -21.19 -20.04 -3.57
CA ILE A 173 -22.39 -20.03 -2.72
C ILE A 173 -23.43 -21.04 -3.24
N SER A 174 -23.69 -21.07 -4.56
CA SER A 174 -24.67 -21.99 -5.15
C SER A 174 -24.29 -23.48 -5.01
N GLN A 175 -23.00 -23.77 -4.88
CA GLN A 175 -22.46 -25.11 -4.69
C GLN A 175 -22.33 -25.49 -3.21
N GLY A 176 -22.72 -24.60 -2.29
CA GLY A 176 -22.58 -24.80 -0.85
C GLY A 176 -21.13 -24.75 -0.36
N LEU A 177 -20.21 -24.18 -1.16
CA LEU A 177 -18.83 -23.96 -0.76
C LEU A 177 -18.73 -22.73 0.14
N ASP A 178 -17.75 -22.74 1.05
CA ASP A 178 -17.40 -21.53 1.78
C ASP A 178 -16.82 -20.51 0.80
N ALA A 179 -17.57 -19.43 0.59
CA ALA A 179 -17.20 -18.35 -0.31
C ALA A 179 -16.42 -17.23 0.39
N THR A 180 -16.06 -17.44 1.66
CA THR A 180 -15.16 -16.57 2.42
C THR A 180 -13.72 -17.02 2.27
N CYS A 181 -12.79 -16.12 2.60
CA CYS A 181 -11.38 -16.47 2.69
C CYS A 181 -11.11 -17.10 4.05
N ASP A 182 -10.45 -18.26 4.10
CA ASP A 182 -10.00 -18.87 5.36
C ASP A 182 -8.86 -18.04 5.98
N ASN A 183 -9.27 -16.96 6.64
CA ASN A 183 -8.36 -16.02 7.26
C ASN A 183 -7.54 -16.68 8.38
N GLN A 184 -8.11 -17.68 9.07
CA GLN A 184 -7.43 -18.33 10.19
C GLN A 184 -6.23 -19.13 9.69
N ALA A 185 -6.36 -19.89 8.61
CA ALA A 185 -5.21 -20.58 7.99
C ALA A 185 -4.10 -19.61 7.55
N PHE A 186 -4.45 -18.40 7.10
CA PHE A 186 -3.46 -17.37 6.74
C PHE A 186 -2.82 -16.69 7.96
N LEU A 187 -3.56 -16.51 9.05
CA LEU A 187 -3.03 -15.98 10.31
C LEU A 187 -2.15 -16.99 11.04
N ASP A 188 -2.50 -18.28 10.96
CA ASP A 188 -1.75 -19.38 11.57
C ASP A 188 -0.50 -19.76 10.78
N SER A 189 -0.49 -19.50 9.48
CA SER A 189 0.70 -19.64 8.63
C SER A 189 1.64 -18.45 8.78
N LEU A 190 2.90 -18.64 8.39
CA LEU A 190 3.98 -17.63 8.50
C LEU A 190 3.76 -16.35 7.65
N VAL A 191 2.56 -16.11 7.09
CA VAL A 191 2.24 -14.94 6.28
C VAL A 191 2.43 -13.64 7.08
N PHE A 192 2.17 -13.68 8.39
CA PHE A 192 2.42 -12.58 9.32
C PHE A 192 3.16 -13.00 10.60
N ALA A 193 3.80 -14.18 10.61
CA ALA A 193 4.53 -14.63 11.78
C ALA A 193 5.56 -13.57 12.19
N LYS A 194 5.41 -13.11 13.44
CA LYS A 194 6.28 -12.25 14.24
C LYS A 194 7.57 -11.81 13.51
N ILE A 195 7.69 -10.52 13.22
CA ILE A 195 8.99 -9.83 13.35
C ILE A 195 9.33 -9.80 14.85
N MET A 196 9.51 -10.96 15.44
CA MET A 196 10.20 -11.14 16.69
C MET A 196 11.17 -12.25 16.38
N GLY A 197 12.44 -11.87 16.24
CA GLY A 197 13.52 -12.84 16.20
C GLY A 197 13.35 -13.82 17.35
N ASP A 198 13.72 -15.06 17.11
CA ASP A 198 13.45 -16.19 18.00
C ASP A 198 14.12 -16.07 19.39
N LYS A 199 14.80 -14.95 19.68
CA LYS A 199 15.27 -14.54 21.01
C LYS A 199 15.21 -13.02 21.06
N GLY A 200 14.69 -12.46 22.15
CA GLY A 200 14.56 -11.02 22.37
C GLY A 200 15.89 -10.25 22.43
N GLN A 201 16.65 -10.25 21.35
CA GLN A 201 17.75 -9.34 21.10
C GLN A 201 17.74 -8.89 19.63
N PRO A 202 18.00 -7.59 19.37
CA PRO A 202 18.05 -7.07 18.02
C PRO A 202 19.18 -7.76 17.24
N GLN A 203 18.83 -8.39 16.12
CA GLN A 203 19.78 -8.80 15.10
C GLN A 203 20.37 -7.52 14.48
N PRO A 204 21.70 -7.38 14.39
CA PRO A 204 22.32 -6.23 13.78
C PRO A 204 22.05 -6.27 12.27
N THR A 205 21.30 -5.30 11.77
CA THR A 205 21.19 -5.03 10.34
C THR A 205 22.50 -4.41 9.85
N LEU A 206 22.99 -4.90 8.71
CA LEU A 206 23.99 -4.21 7.89
C LEU A 206 23.54 -2.80 7.50
#